data_AF-A0A314XKI7-F1
#
_entry.id   AF-A0A314XKI7-F1
#
_cell.length_a   1.000
_cell.length_b   1.000
_cell.length_c   1.000
_cell.angle_alpha   90.00
_cell.angle_beta   90.00
_cell.angle_gamma   90.00
#
_symmetry.space_group_name_H-M   'P 1'
#
loop_
_entity.id
_entity.type
_entity.pdbx_description
1 polymer ?
#
loop_
_entity_poly.entity_id
_entity_poly.type
_entity_poly.pdbx_seq_one_letter_code
_entity_poly.pdbx_strand_id
1 'polypeptide(L)'
;MKVADRRLEGAVEAEELMRALKVAFWCIQDEIIMRPTMGDVVRMLEGSVDINMPPMPQTVLELIDEGLDHVYRAMKREFNHFSSFTINTHPSSSQATCSYSTMSPR
;
A
#
# COMPACT_ATOMS: atom_id res chain seq x y z
N MET A 1 -13.39 -10.55 2.86
CA MET A 1 -13.88 -9.17 2.74
C MET A 1 -13.34 -8.17 3.76
N LYS A 2 -12.56 -8.56 4.79
CA LYS A 2 -12.05 -7.61 5.81
C LYS A 2 -11.17 -6.47 5.25
N VAL A 3 -10.64 -6.62 4.04
CA VAL A 3 -9.79 -5.64 3.36
C VAL A 3 -10.60 -4.61 2.55
N ALA A 4 -11.87 -4.91 2.23
CA ALA A 4 -12.74 -3.95 1.55
C ALA A 4 -13.09 -2.77 2.48
N ASP A 5 -13.24 -1.59 1.90
CA ASP A 5 -13.67 -0.40 2.64
C ASP A 5 -15.06 -0.65 3.26
N ARG A 6 -15.18 -0.34 4.55
CA ARG A 6 -16.43 -0.49 5.31
C ARG A 6 -17.57 0.36 4.76
N ARG A 7 -17.24 1.48 4.11
CA ARG A 7 -18.21 2.40 3.48
C ARG A 7 -18.93 1.79 2.28
N LEU A 8 -18.40 0.69 1.72
CA LEU A 8 -19.09 -0.06 0.68
C LEU A 8 -20.17 -0.98 1.24
N GLU A 9 -20.28 -1.12 2.57
CA GLU A 9 -21.35 -1.87 3.26
C GLU A 9 -21.51 -3.32 2.76
N GLY A 10 -20.43 -3.92 2.26
CA GLY A 10 -20.43 -5.27 1.70
C GLY A 10 -20.87 -5.37 0.24
N ALA A 11 -21.18 -4.24 -0.42
CA ALA A 11 -21.41 -4.16 -1.86
C ALA A 11 -20.09 -4.30 -2.65
N VAL A 12 -19.44 -5.45 -2.51
CA VAL A 12 -18.17 -5.77 -3.15
C VAL A 12 -18.22 -7.19 -3.67
N GLU A 13 -17.96 -7.36 -4.96
CA GLU A 13 -17.82 -8.70 -5.53
C GLU A 13 -16.46 -9.30 -5.13
N ALA A 14 -16.50 -10.53 -4.61
CA ALA A 14 -15.31 -11.18 -4.05
C ALA A 14 -14.22 -11.41 -5.11
N GLU A 15 -14.64 -11.69 -6.34
CA GLU A 15 -13.75 -11.90 -7.47
C GLU A 15 -13.03 -10.61 -7.89
N GLU A 16 -13.76 -9.49 -7.99
CA GLU A 16 -13.18 -8.19 -8.31
C GLU A 16 -12.22 -7.72 -7.22
N LEU A 17 -12.58 -7.93 -5.95
CA LEU A 17 -11.70 -7.64 -4.83
C LEU A 17 -10.41 -8.46 -4.90
N MET A 18 -10.51 -9.75 -5.17
CA MET A 18 -9.33 -10.61 -5.30
C MET A 18 -8.45 -10.20 -6.47
N ARG A 19 -9.07 -9.86 -7.62
CA ARG A 19 -8.38 -9.37 -8.81
C ARG A 19 -7.63 -8.07 -8.53
N ALA A 20 -8.30 -7.09 -7.92
CA ALA A 20 -7.70 -5.82 -7.51
C ALA A 20 -6.52 -6.03 -6.56
N LEU A 21 -6.64 -6.95 -5.58
CA LEU A 21 -5.55 -7.27 -4.66
C LEU A 21 -4.34 -7.88 -5.39
N LYS A 22 -4.55 -8.85 -6.28
CA LYS A 22 -3.46 -9.44 -7.07
C LYS A 22 -2.75 -8.39 -7.92
N VAL A 23 -3.50 -7.52 -8.61
CA VAL A 23 -2.93 -6.41 -9.40
C VAL A 23 -2.11 -5.48 -8.52
N ALA A 24 -2.66 -5.05 -7.37
CA ALA A 24 -1.95 -4.17 -6.45
C ALA A 24 -0.62 -4.77 -5.99
N PHE A 25 -0.61 -6.06 -5.64
CA PHE A 25 0.60 -6.76 -5.22
C PHE A 25 1.63 -6.92 -6.35
N TRP A 26 1.22 -7.04 -7.62
CA TRP A 26 2.14 -6.98 -8.76
C TRP A 26 2.73 -5.58 -8.96
N CYS A 27 1.94 -4.53 -8.75
CA CYS A 27 2.38 -3.14 -8.95
C CYS A 27 3.43 -2.67 -7.92
N ILE A 28 3.40 -3.21 -6.70
CA ILE A 28 4.29 -2.79 -5.61
C ILE A 28 5.56 -3.65 -5.48
N GLN A 29 5.82 -4.55 -6.42
CA GLN A 29 7.04 -5.38 -6.40
C GLN A 29 8.29 -4.51 -6.44
N ASP A 30 9.31 -4.87 -5.66
CA ASP A 30 10.55 -4.09 -5.55
C ASP A 30 11.25 -3.98 -6.92
N GLU A 31 11.32 -5.11 -7.62
CA GLU A 31 11.90 -5.21 -8.95
C GLU A 31 10.97 -4.60 -10.01
N ILE A 32 11.45 -3.52 -10.65
CA ILE A 32 10.68 -2.79 -11.68
C ILE A 32 10.30 -3.72 -12.84
N ILE A 33 11.17 -4.66 -13.20
CA ILE A 33 10.95 -5.61 -14.30
C ILE A 33 9.76 -6.56 -14.05
N MET A 34 9.34 -6.72 -12.79
CA MET A 34 8.19 -7.55 -12.42
C MET A 34 6.88 -6.76 -12.40
N ARG A 35 6.95 -5.42 -12.47
CA ARG A 35 5.76 -4.57 -12.44
C ARG A 35 5.07 -4.60 -13.82
N PRO A 36 3.75 -4.81 -13.86
CA PRO A 36 3.01 -4.82 -15.12
C PRO A 36 2.99 -3.43 -15.77
N THR A 37 2.89 -3.38 -17.09
CA THR A 37 2.65 -2.10 -17.78
C THR A 37 1.24 -1.60 -17.48
N MET A 38 0.97 -0.30 -17.64
CA MET A 38 -0.39 0.22 -17.44
C MET A 38 -1.43 -0.44 -18.35
N GLY A 39 -1.05 -0.82 -19.57
CA GLY A 39 -1.93 -1.57 -20.47
C GLY A 39 -2.26 -2.97 -19.93
N ASP A 40 -1.30 -3.64 -19.31
CA ASP A 40 -1.54 -4.93 -18.64
C ASP A 40 -2.42 -4.76 -17.41
N VAL A 41 -2.15 -3.75 -16.57
CA VAL A 41 -2.95 -3.42 -15.38
C VAL A 41 -4.43 -3.25 -15.74
N VAL A 42 -4.74 -2.51 -16.81
CA VAL A 42 -6.13 -2.32 -17.26
C VAL A 42 -6.76 -3.65 -17.66
N ARG A 43 -6.10 -4.44 -18.52
CA ARG A 43 -6.62 -5.75 -18.94
C ARG A 43 -6.83 -6.70 -17.77
N MET A 44 -5.91 -6.67 -16.81
CA MET A 44 -6.00 -7.45 -15.57
C MET A 44 -7.19 -7.01 -14.72
N LEU A 45 -7.42 -5.70 -14.55
CA LEU A 45 -8.56 -5.18 -13.76
C LEU A 45 -9.91 -5.43 -14.44
N GLU A 46 -9.97 -5.38 -15.77
CA GLU A 46 -11.15 -5.73 -16.57
C GLU A 46 -11.50 -7.22 -16.50
N GLY A 47 -10.56 -8.08 -16.08
CA GLY A 47 -10.73 -9.53 -16.07
C GLY A 47 -10.56 -10.18 -17.44
N SER A 48 -9.98 -9.45 -18.40
CA SER A 48 -9.70 -9.91 -19.76
C SER A 48 -8.52 -10.90 -19.83
N VAL A 49 -7.74 -10.99 -18.74
CA VAL A 49 -6.61 -11.93 -18.59
C VAL A 49 -6.63 -12.53 -17.20
N ASP A 50 -6.26 -13.82 -17.08
CA ASP A 50 -6.08 -14.45 -15.78
C ASP A 50 -4.80 -13.94 -15.10
N ILE A 51 -4.83 -13.86 -13.77
CA ILE A 51 -3.77 -13.28 -12.96
C ILE A 51 -3.21 -14.34 -12.02
N ASN A 52 -1.95 -14.72 -12.28
CA ASN A 52 -1.17 -15.55 -11.38
C ASN A 52 -0.93 -14.84 -10.05
N MET A 53 -0.71 -15.64 -8.99
CA MET A 53 -0.38 -15.09 -7.68
C MET A 53 0.94 -14.31 -7.77
N PRO A 54 0.99 -13.04 -7.32
CA PRO A 54 2.22 -12.29 -7.27
C PRO A 54 3.22 -12.94 -6.31
N PRO A 55 4.53 -12.78 -6.55
CA PRO A 55 5.53 -13.22 -5.60
C PRO A 55 5.36 -12.49 -4.28
N MET A 56 5.70 -13.17 -3.18
CA MET A 56 5.73 -12.55 -1.86
C MET A 56 6.74 -11.39 -1.89
N PRO A 57 6.38 -10.19 -1.40
CA PRO A 57 7.34 -9.09 -1.32
C PRO A 57 8.57 -9.49 -0.51
N GLN A 58 9.77 -9.14 -0.97
CA GLN A 58 11.02 -9.61 -0.36
C GLN A 58 11.16 -9.16 1.09
N THR A 59 10.71 -7.95 1.37
CA THR A 59 10.62 -7.41 2.73
C THR A 59 9.84 -8.33 3.67
N VAL A 60 8.72 -8.91 3.22
CA VAL A 60 7.93 -9.84 4.04
C VAL A 60 8.70 -11.16 4.25
N LEU A 61 9.45 -11.62 3.26
CA LEU A 61 10.23 -12.85 3.37
C LEU A 61 11.39 -12.71 4.37
N GLU A 62 12.12 -11.60 4.31
CA GLU A 62 13.17 -11.25 5.28
C GLU A 62 12.60 -11.15 6.70
N LEU A 63 11.43 -10.53 6.85
CA LEU A 63 10.73 -10.37 8.12
C LEU A 63 10.17 -11.69 8.69
N ILE A 64 9.91 -12.70 7.85
CA ILE A 64 9.51 -14.04 8.30
C ILE A 64 10.69 -14.79 8.90
N ASP A 65 11.89 -14.66 8.30
CA ASP A 65 13.12 -15.28 8.79
C ASP A 65 13.50 -14.74 10.19
N GLU A 66 13.21 -13.47 10.45
CA GLU A 66 13.45 -12.81 11.74
C GLU A 66 12.36 -13.09 12.81
N GLY A 67 11.31 -13.84 12.48
CA GLY A 67 10.22 -14.18 13.41
C GLY A 67 9.03 -13.23 13.30
N LEU A 68 8.08 -13.64 12.46
CA LEU A 68 6.84 -12.93 12.08
C LEU A 68 6.02 -12.30 13.24
N ASP A 69 6.10 -12.81 14.48
CA ASP A 69 5.32 -12.31 15.62
C ASP A 69 5.73 -10.89 16.04
N HIS A 70 7.03 -10.59 16.04
CA HIS A 70 7.53 -9.25 16.40
C HIS A 70 7.11 -8.19 15.39
N VAL A 71 7.12 -8.56 14.11
CA VAL A 71 6.76 -7.71 12.98
C VAL A 71 5.26 -7.44 12.97
N TYR A 72 4.43 -8.47 13.14
CA TYR A 72 2.98 -8.29 13.27
C TYR A 72 2.63 -7.35 14.43
N ARG A 73 3.34 -7.44 15.56
CA ARG A 73 3.17 -6.52 16.70
C ARG A 73 3.67 -5.10 16.41
N ALA A 74 4.79 -4.93 15.72
CA ALA A 74 5.32 -3.62 15.33
C ALA A 74 4.42 -2.91 14.31
N MET A 75 4.00 -3.62 13.25
CA MET A 75 3.08 -3.08 12.25
C MET A 75 1.70 -2.77 12.85
N LYS A 76 1.23 -3.58 13.80
CA LYS A 76 0.03 -3.27 14.60
C LYS A 76 0.20 -2.02 15.47
N ARG A 77 1.41 -1.70 15.95
CA ARG A 77 1.67 -0.45 16.67
C ARG A 77 1.63 0.76 15.75
N GLU A 78 2.16 0.67 14.52
CA GLU A 78 2.07 1.77 13.55
C GLU A 78 0.62 2.06 13.13
N PHE A 79 -0.20 1.03 12.95
CA PHE A 79 -1.64 1.20 12.65
C PHE A 79 -2.44 1.84 13.80
N ASN A 80 -1.98 1.69 15.06
CA ASN A 80 -2.61 2.34 16.22
C ASN A 80 -2.03 3.74 16.50
N HIS A 81 -0.86 4.09 15.95
CA HIS A 81 -0.25 5.41 16.18
C HIS A 81 -0.75 6.50 15.21
N PHE A 82 -1.40 6.13 14.09
CA PHE A 82 -2.05 7.12 13.21
C PHE A 82 -3.47 7.53 13.68
N SER A 83 -3.95 6.99 14.82
CA SER A 83 -5.10 7.56 15.53
C SER A 83 -4.64 8.69 16.44
N SER A 84 -4.11 9.74 15.83
CA SER A 84 -4.02 11.07 16.43
C SER A 84 -4.11 12.08 15.32
N PHE A 85 -5.35 12.29 14.84
CA PHE A 85 -5.71 13.58 14.27
C PHE A 85 -5.65 14.58 15.44
N THR A 86 -4.49 15.17 15.70
CA THR A 86 -4.44 16.36 16.55
C THR A 86 -5.09 17.49 15.76
N ILE A 87 -6.37 17.72 16.02
CA ILE A 87 -7.04 18.96 15.69
C ILE A 87 -6.44 20.02 16.62
N ASN A 88 -5.39 20.70 16.17
CA ASN A 88 -4.85 21.85 16.88
C ASN A 88 -5.61 23.10 16.43
N THR A 89 -6.61 23.49 17.23
CA THR A 89 -7.18 24.83 17.17
C THR A 89 -6.19 25.83 17.80
N HIS A 90 -6.00 26.95 17.10
CA HIS A 90 -4.95 27.98 17.15
C HIS A 90 -4.78 28.73 18.50
N PRO A 91 -3.66 29.47 18.72
CA PRO A 91 -3.55 30.83 18.18
C PRO A 91 -2.15 31.19 17.59
N SER A 92 -2.15 32.24 16.78
CA SER A 92 -1.07 32.81 15.96
C SER A 92 0.34 32.88 16.56
N SER A 93 1.35 32.35 15.85
CA SER A 93 2.69 32.93 15.72
C SER A 93 3.44 32.27 14.56
N SER A 94 3.90 33.09 13.63
CA SER A 94 4.53 32.74 12.35
C SER A 94 5.86 32.01 12.49
N GLN A 95 6.02 30.87 11.81
CA GLN A 95 7.21 30.51 11.02
C GLN A 95 6.91 29.26 10.18
N ALA A 96 6.75 29.45 8.88
CA ALA A 96 6.65 28.37 7.91
C ALA A 96 8.07 27.83 7.64
N THR A 97 8.30 26.54 7.89
CA THR A 97 9.53 25.86 7.47
C THR A 97 9.38 25.38 6.03
N CYS A 98 10.10 26.01 5.13
CA CYS A 98 10.20 25.66 3.71
C CYS A 98 11.09 24.43 3.50
N SER A 99 10.63 23.51 2.64
CA SER A 99 11.39 22.33 2.20
C SER A 99 12.53 22.76 1.27
N TYR A 100 13.76 22.37 1.58
CA TYR A 100 14.92 22.59 0.72
C TYR A 100 14.85 21.61 -0.48
N SER A 101 14.78 22.15 -1.70
CA SER A 101 14.98 21.37 -2.92
C SER A 101 16.47 21.39 -3.26
N THR A 102 17.17 20.26 -3.14
CA THR A 102 18.52 20.12 -3.69
C THR A 102 18.44 19.83 -5.19
N MET A 103 18.88 20.79 -6.00
CA MET A 103 19.06 20.65 -7.45
C MET A 103 20.25 19.72 -7.77
N SER A 104 20.09 18.84 -8.76
CA SER A 104 21.15 17.98 -9.31
C SER A 104 22.24 18.79 -10.03
N PRO A 105 23.53 18.44 -9.90
CA PRO A 105 24.59 19.00 -10.75
C PRO A 105 24.61 18.34 -12.13
N ARG A 106 24.97 19.15 -13.13
CA ARG A 106 25.21 18.77 -14.54
C ARG A 106 26.39 17.84 -14.72
#